data_AF-A0A819MZ59-F1
#
_entry.id   AF-A0A819MZ59-F1
#
_cell.length_a   1.000
_cell.length_b   1.000
_cell.length_c   1.000
_cell.angle_alpha   90.00
_cell.angle_beta   90.00
_cell.angle_gamma   90.00
#
_symmetry.space_group_name_H-M   'P 1'
#
loop_
_entity.id
_entity.type
_entity.pdbx_description
1 polymer ?
#
loop_
_entity_poly.entity_id
_entity_poly.type
_entity_poly.pdbx_seq_one_letter_code
_entity_poly.pdbx_strand_id
1 'polypeptide(L)'
;SSNNSQALIERNIIQTEILVNLREAILKIAKHFKDNDSDSYIEQNINLDVDYSIESHVKDHEHYANISLQKYKRARALLDFESQDSNELNFKRNDILKILSMTDEDCWIGELNGKHGWFPAKFVQLVDERSKLYSSAGDDSVNEYISDLVRGKLATCIKAIFEHGLRKTPTVLGGICHPWLFIEEAALHAINKDFDSVYARLILCKTYRLDEDGRILTPEELLCRCIRSINYTHNLAHAQMDVKLRSFICVGLNEQVLHLWLETLCSCTDIIKKWYLPWSFLRSPCWVQIKCDLRVLQQFSFTLQQNFELPIAYRQLDVLSDVRDMLIKHHLFSWDL
;
A
#
# COMPACT_ATOMS: atom_id res chain seq x y z
N SER A 1 27.69 18.38 31.45
CA SER A 1 26.47 19.10 31.03
C SER A 1 26.53 19.51 29.56
N SER A 2 27.67 20.01 29.06
CA SER A 2 27.88 20.37 27.64
C SER A 2 27.62 19.23 26.63
N ASN A 3 28.15 18.03 26.86
CA ASN A 3 27.98 16.89 25.95
C ASN A 3 26.51 16.43 25.78
N ASN A 4 25.70 16.53 26.83
CA ASN A 4 24.27 16.18 26.74
C ASN A 4 23.48 17.24 25.96
N SER A 5 23.85 18.52 26.06
CA SER A 5 23.21 19.59 25.30
C SER A 5 23.55 19.50 23.82
N GLN A 6 24.79 19.17 23.47
CA GLN A 6 25.21 19.01 22.07
C GLN A 6 24.53 17.81 21.42
N ALA A 7 24.49 16.65 22.09
CA ALA A 7 23.79 15.47 21.59
C ALA A 7 22.27 15.69 21.43
N LEU A 8 21.65 16.54 22.26
CA LEU A 8 20.24 16.91 22.10
C LEU A 8 20.03 17.81 20.87
N ILE A 9 20.91 18.79 20.66
CA ILE A 9 20.86 19.67 19.49
C ILE A 9 21.03 18.87 18.19
N GLU A 10 22.02 17.97 18.14
CA GLU A 10 22.25 17.10 16.98
C GLU A 10 21.01 16.24 16.66
N ARG A 11 20.35 15.68 17.68
CA ARG A 11 19.11 14.92 17.49
C ARG A 11 17.97 15.78 16.95
N ASN A 12 17.79 16.99 17.48
CA ASN A 12 16.76 17.90 17.00
C ASN A 12 17.00 18.32 15.55
N ILE A 13 18.26 18.53 15.15
CA ILE A 13 18.64 18.84 13.77
C ILE A 13 18.27 17.67 12.85
N ILE A 14 18.68 16.44 13.20
CA ILE A 14 18.36 15.23 12.43
C ILE A 14 16.84 15.02 12.33
N GLN A 15 16.09 15.22 13.42
CA GLN A 15 14.63 15.11 13.38
C GLN A 15 14.01 16.11 12.41
N THR A 16 14.47 17.37 12.45
CA THR A 16 13.97 18.41 11.56
C THR A 16 14.27 18.09 10.10
N GLU A 17 15.50 17.64 9.81
CA GLU A 17 15.92 17.25 8.47
C GLU A 17 15.07 16.09 7.92
N ILE A 18 14.81 15.05 8.72
CA ILE A 18 13.98 13.92 8.32
C ILE A 18 12.55 14.38 7.97
N LEU A 19 11.96 15.26 8.78
CA LEU A 19 10.61 15.78 8.53
C LEU A 19 10.55 16.67 7.28
N VAL A 20 11.56 17.51 7.05
CA VAL A 20 11.67 18.34 5.84
C VAL A 20 11.78 17.45 4.60
N ASN A 21 12.67 16.46 4.63
CA ASN A 21 12.86 15.52 3.52
C ASN A 21 11.59 14.73 3.20
N LEU A 22 10.84 14.30 4.22
CA LEU A 22 9.55 13.64 4.03
C LEU A 22 8.56 14.54 3.29
N ARG A 23 8.39 15.78 3.75
CA ARG A 23 7.48 16.75 3.12
C ARG A 23 7.90 17.06 1.68
N GLU A 24 9.19 17.24 1.42
CA GLU A 24 9.68 17.42 0.06
C GLU A 24 9.39 16.22 -0.84
N ALA A 25 9.54 14.99 -0.34
CA ALA A 25 9.21 13.78 -1.10
C ALA A 25 7.72 13.72 -1.45
N ILE A 26 6.84 14.05 -0.50
CA ILE A 26 5.39 14.12 -0.71
C ILE A 26 5.04 15.19 -1.74
N LEU A 27 5.62 16.39 -1.65
CA LEU A 27 5.39 17.48 -2.61
C LEU A 27 5.89 17.13 -4.02
N LYS A 28 7.01 16.42 -4.15
CA LYS A 28 7.51 15.92 -5.44
C LYS A 28 6.54 14.92 -6.07
N ILE A 29 5.97 14.00 -5.28
CA ILE A 29 4.93 13.09 -5.75
C ILE A 29 3.68 13.86 -6.17
N ALA A 30 3.20 14.79 -5.34
CA ALA A 30 2.03 15.59 -5.67
C ALA A 30 2.22 16.41 -6.96
N LYS A 31 3.41 17.00 -7.14
CA LYS A 31 3.77 17.71 -8.37
C LYS A 31 3.76 16.77 -9.57
N HIS A 32 4.31 15.56 -9.44
CA HIS A 32 4.29 14.57 -10.50
C HIS A 32 2.88 14.23 -10.98
N PHE A 33 1.93 14.01 -10.07
CA PHE A 33 0.53 13.77 -10.43
C PHE A 33 -0.10 14.98 -11.12
N LYS A 34 0.17 16.20 -10.64
CA LYS A 34 -0.30 17.44 -11.28
C LYS A 34 0.23 17.60 -12.71
N ASP A 35 1.49 17.21 -12.94
CA ASP A 35 2.16 17.39 -14.23
C ASP A 35 1.80 16.28 -15.25
N ASN A 36 1.43 15.07 -14.79
CA ASN A 36 1.25 13.89 -15.65
C ASN A 36 -0.18 13.35 -15.72
N ASP A 37 -1.09 13.85 -14.89
CA ASP A 37 -2.52 13.49 -14.91
C ASP A 37 -3.37 14.72 -14.55
N SER A 38 -3.03 15.83 -15.21
CA SER A 38 -3.56 17.16 -14.89
C SER A 38 -5.08 17.21 -14.96
N ASP A 39 -5.69 16.62 -15.98
CA ASP A 39 -7.13 16.75 -16.20
C ASP A 39 -7.94 16.09 -15.08
N SER A 40 -7.58 14.88 -14.67
CA SER A 40 -8.25 14.14 -13.59
C SER A 40 -8.14 14.84 -12.23
N TYR A 41 -6.98 15.45 -11.96
CA TYR A 41 -6.66 16.00 -10.65
C TYR A 41 -6.89 17.51 -10.50
N ILE A 42 -6.95 18.26 -11.61
CA ILE A 42 -7.38 19.66 -11.62
C ILE A 42 -8.84 19.76 -11.19
N GLU A 43 -9.70 18.86 -11.68
CA GLU A 43 -11.12 18.83 -11.31
C GLU A 43 -11.34 18.49 -9.82
N GLN A 44 -10.43 17.72 -9.21
CA GLN A 44 -10.54 17.25 -7.82
C GLN A 44 -10.06 18.24 -6.76
N ASN A 45 -9.51 19.41 -7.13
CA ASN A 45 -8.95 20.40 -6.20
C ASN A 45 -7.98 19.78 -5.16
N ILE A 46 -6.81 19.28 -5.60
CA ILE A 46 -5.79 18.72 -4.69
C ILE A 46 -5.43 19.71 -3.58
N ASN A 47 -5.64 19.30 -2.33
CA ASN A 47 -5.24 20.07 -1.16
C ASN A 47 -3.88 19.59 -0.64
N LEU A 48 -2.87 20.45 -0.66
CA LEU A 48 -1.53 20.17 -0.11
C LEU A 48 -1.30 20.82 1.26
N ASP A 49 -2.25 21.60 1.75
CA ASP A 49 -2.20 22.17 3.09
C ASP A 49 -2.58 21.09 4.10
N VAL A 50 -1.59 20.68 4.90
CA VAL A 50 -1.75 19.59 5.85
C VAL A 50 -2.52 20.08 7.08
N ASP A 51 -3.67 19.47 7.33
CA ASP A 51 -4.47 19.71 8.53
C ASP A 51 -3.96 18.88 9.71
N TYR A 52 -3.35 19.51 10.71
CA TYR A 52 -2.84 18.84 11.92
C TYR A 52 -3.83 18.85 13.10
N SER A 53 -5.09 19.22 12.86
CA SER A 53 -6.10 19.27 13.92
C SER A 53 -6.53 17.87 14.39
N ILE A 54 -6.95 17.78 15.65
CA ILE A 54 -7.44 16.53 16.27
C ILE A 54 -8.71 16.06 15.55
N GLU A 55 -9.57 17.00 15.17
CA GLU A 55 -10.82 16.75 14.46
C GLU A 55 -10.58 16.07 13.11
N SER A 56 -9.50 16.44 12.42
CA SER A 56 -9.08 15.81 11.17
C SER A 56 -8.74 14.34 11.37
N HIS A 57 -8.01 14.02 12.45
CA HIS A 57 -7.53 12.67 12.72
C HIS A 57 -8.65 11.66 12.98
N VAL A 58 -9.71 12.09 13.68
CA VAL A 58 -10.85 11.20 14.00
C VAL A 58 -11.61 10.79 12.72
N LYS A 59 -11.50 11.58 11.64
CA LYS A 59 -12.18 11.32 10.36
C LYS A 59 -11.40 10.38 9.44
N ASP A 60 -10.15 10.04 9.74
CA ASP A 60 -9.30 9.24 8.83
C ASP A 60 -9.94 7.86 8.51
N HIS A 61 -10.50 7.19 9.53
CA HIS A 61 -11.14 5.89 9.38
C HIS A 61 -12.48 5.97 8.63
N GLU A 62 -13.28 7.02 8.88
CA GLU A 62 -14.52 7.28 8.16
C GLU A 62 -14.22 7.59 6.68
N HIS A 63 -13.19 8.39 6.41
CA HIS A 63 -12.74 8.67 5.06
C HIS A 63 -12.35 7.37 4.35
N TYR A 64 -11.51 6.54 4.97
CA TYR A 64 -11.16 5.22 4.44
C TYR A 64 -12.38 4.34 4.11
N ALA A 65 -13.36 4.27 5.01
CA ALA A 65 -14.58 3.49 4.80
C ALA A 65 -15.37 4.02 3.60
N ASN A 66 -15.55 5.34 3.50
CA ASN A 66 -16.26 5.98 2.38
C ASN A 66 -15.56 5.74 1.03
N ILE A 67 -14.22 5.77 1.01
CA ILE A 67 -13.44 5.42 -0.19
C ILE A 67 -13.66 3.97 -0.58
N SER A 68 -13.55 3.08 0.39
CA SER A 68 -13.59 1.65 0.14
C SER A 68 -14.96 1.17 -0.32
N LEU A 69 -16.03 1.88 0.06
CA LEU A 69 -17.40 1.66 -0.46
C LEU A 69 -17.56 2.06 -1.93
N GLN A 70 -16.71 2.95 -2.46
CA GLN A 70 -16.78 3.46 -3.83
C GLN A 70 -15.77 2.81 -4.78
N LYS A 71 -15.09 1.73 -4.36
CA LYS A 71 -14.15 0.98 -5.20
C LYS A 71 -14.91 0.31 -6.35
N TYR A 72 -14.61 0.71 -7.58
CA TYR A 72 -15.09 0.04 -8.78
C TYR A 72 -14.03 -0.93 -9.27
N LYS A 73 -14.46 -2.10 -9.73
CA LYS A 73 -13.59 -3.01 -10.49
C LYS A 73 -13.10 -2.29 -11.73
N ARG A 74 -11.84 -2.53 -12.12
CA ARG A 74 -11.25 -1.95 -13.33
C ARG A 74 -10.54 -3.01 -14.15
N ALA A 75 -10.42 -2.77 -15.45
CA ALA A 75 -9.62 -3.61 -16.32
C ALA A 75 -8.82 -2.76 -17.30
N ARG A 76 -7.57 -3.17 -17.55
CA ARG A 76 -6.70 -2.60 -18.56
C ARG A 76 -6.89 -3.33 -19.87
N ALA A 77 -7.17 -2.60 -20.93
CA ALA A 77 -7.19 -3.14 -22.28
C ALA A 77 -5.80 -3.68 -22.68
N LEU A 78 -5.76 -4.94 -23.10
CA LEU A 78 -4.53 -5.60 -23.57
C LEU A 78 -4.27 -5.32 -25.07
N LEU A 79 -5.30 -4.90 -25.79
CA LEU A 79 -5.32 -4.66 -27.23
C LEU A 79 -6.40 -3.65 -27.60
N ASP A 80 -6.35 -3.16 -28.84
CA ASP A 80 -7.36 -2.25 -29.39
C ASP A 80 -8.65 -3.01 -29.73
N PHE A 81 -9.80 -2.47 -29.34
CA PHE A 81 -11.12 -3.00 -29.65
C PHE A 81 -11.99 -1.91 -30.28
N GLU A 82 -12.31 -2.11 -31.56
CA GLU A 82 -13.17 -1.22 -32.33
C GLU A 82 -14.34 -2.00 -32.92
N SER A 83 -15.54 -1.48 -32.67
CA SER A 83 -16.81 -1.99 -33.14
C SER A 83 -17.68 -0.85 -33.68
N GLN A 84 -18.53 -1.22 -34.63
CA GLN A 84 -19.53 -0.34 -35.22
C GLN A 84 -20.88 -0.42 -34.50
N ASP A 85 -21.09 -1.38 -33.59
CA ASP A 85 -22.31 -1.47 -32.78
C ASP A 85 -22.26 -0.42 -31.66
N SER A 86 -23.33 0.38 -31.54
CA SER A 86 -23.46 1.38 -30.49
C SER A 86 -23.57 0.79 -29.07
N ASN A 87 -23.86 -0.50 -28.94
CA ASN A 87 -23.93 -1.20 -27.67
C ASN A 87 -22.56 -1.71 -27.19
N GLU A 88 -21.55 -1.74 -28.07
CA GLU A 88 -20.19 -2.19 -27.76
C GLU A 88 -19.31 -1.03 -27.29
N LEU A 89 -18.46 -1.29 -26.30
CA LEU A 89 -17.55 -0.29 -25.75
C LEU A 89 -16.21 -0.33 -26.46
N ASN A 90 -15.94 0.66 -27.30
CA ASN A 90 -14.65 0.82 -27.99
C ASN A 90 -13.56 1.32 -27.04
N PHE A 91 -12.36 0.75 -27.15
CA PHE A 91 -11.19 1.15 -26.36
C PHE A 91 -9.88 0.83 -27.09
N LYS A 92 -8.80 1.48 -26.67
CA LYS A 92 -7.45 1.23 -27.16
C LYS A 92 -6.65 0.46 -26.12
N ARG A 93 -5.59 -0.21 -26.58
CA ARG A 93 -4.61 -0.85 -25.73
C ARG A 93 -4.12 0.12 -24.66
N ASN A 94 -4.05 -0.39 -23.43
CA ASN A 94 -3.72 0.33 -22.19
C ASN A 94 -4.80 1.26 -21.64
N ASP A 95 -5.96 1.41 -22.29
CA ASP A 95 -7.10 2.11 -21.68
C ASP A 95 -7.55 1.38 -20.41
N ILE A 96 -7.96 2.15 -19.40
CA ILE A 96 -8.51 1.61 -18.17
C ILE A 96 -10.02 1.77 -18.14
N LEU A 97 -10.69 0.64 -18.18
CA LEU A 97 -12.13 0.49 -18.21
C LEU A 97 -12.63 0.33 -16.78
N LYS A 98 -13.67 1.07 -16.40
CA LYS A 98 -14.43 0.79 -15.18
C LYS A 98 -15.39 -0.36 -15.47
N ILE A 99 -15.32 -1.42 -14.68
CA ILE A 99 -16.16 -2.61 -14.84
C ILE A 99 -17.47 -2.39 -14.09
N LEU A 100 -18.57 -2.50 -14.81
CA LEU A 100 -19.93 -2.36 -14.28
C LEU A 100 -20.60 -3.71 -14.02
N SER A 101 -20.30 -4.72 -14.86
CA SER A 101 -20.79 -6.09 -14.68
C SER A 101 -19.83 -7.12 -15.24
N MET A 102 -19.67 -8.22 -14.50
CA MET A 102 -18.96 -9.44 -14.91
C MET A 102 -19.86 -10.67 -14.81
N THR A 103 -21.19 -10.47 -14.93
CA THR A 103 -22.17 -11.56 -14.79
C THR A 103 -22.04 -12.65 -15.86
N ASP A 104 -21.45 -12.31 -17.01
CA ASP A 104 -21.12 -13.22 -18.10
C ASP A 104 -19.59 -13.36 -18.17
N GLU A 105 -19.10 -14.59 -18.29
CA GLU A 105 -17.66 -14.89 -18.27
C GLU A 105 -16.93 -14.40 -19.52
N ASP A 106 -17.61 -14.36 -20.66
CA ASP A 106 -17.03 -14.00 -21.96
C ASP A 106 -17.27 -12.53 -22.32
N CYS A 107 -18.31 -11.91 -21.75
CA CYS A 107 -18.79 -10.59 -22.12
C CYS A 107 -19.03 -9.70 -20.89
N TRP A 108 -18.20 -8.67 -20.70
CA TRP A 108 -18.32 -7.74 -19.58
C TRP A 108 -18.95 -6.43 -20.00
N ILE A 109 -19.60 -5.75 -19.07
CA ILE A 109 -20.11 -4.39 -19.25
C ILE A 109 -19.17 -3.43 -18.53
N GLY A 110 -18.75 -2.37 -19.22
CA GLY A 110 -17.92 -1.35 -18.60
C GLY A 110 -18.24 0.07 -19.03
N GLU A 111 -17.40 0.98 -18.55
CA GLU A 111 -17.45 2.41 -18.78
C GLU A 111 -16.05 2.94 -19.15
N LEU A 112 -15.99 3.76 -20.20
CA LEU A 112 -14.81 4.53 -20.57
C LEU A 112 -15.23 5.92 -21.05
N ASN A 113 -14.70 6.98 -20.44
CA ASN A 113 -14.99 8.38 -20.79
C ASN A 113 -16.51 8.69 -20.84
N GLY A 114 -17.26 8.16 -19.87
CA GLY A 114 -18.71 8.32 -19.78
C GLY A 114 -19.53 7.52 -20.80
N LYS A 115 -18.89 6.73 -21.68
CA LYS A 115 -19.58 5.79 -22.56
C LYS A 115 -19.67 4.42 -21.90
N HIS A 116 -20.82 3.78 -22.05
CA HIS A 116 -21.09 2.45 -21.54
C HIS A 116 -21.33 1.47 -22.68
N GLY A 117 -20.89 0.23 -22.50
CA GLY A 117 -21.12 -0.83 -23.47
C GLY A 117 -20.51 -2.15 -23.03
N TRP A 118 -20.79 -3.18 -23.80
CA TRP A 118 -20.22 -4.50 -23.57
C TRP A 118 -18.92 -4.71 -24.36
N PHE A 119 -18.05 -5.59 -23.88
CA PHE A 119 -16.82 -5.97 -24.57
C PHE A 119 -16.34 -7.38 -24.17
N PRO A 120 -15.51 -8.05 -25.00
CA PRO A 120 -14.99 -9.37 -24.68
C PRO A 120 -14.03 -9.36 -23.47
N ALA A 121 -14.31 -10.16 -22.44
CA ALA A 121 -13.52 -10.23 -21.22
C ALA A 121 -12.03 -10.55 -21.49
N LYS A 122 -11.75 -11.41 -22.47
CA LYS A 122 -10.39 -11.80 -22.89
C LYS A 122 -9.52 -10.65 -23.44
N PHE A 123 -10.10 -9.50 -23.76
CA PHE A 123 -9.36 -8.34 -24.30
C PHE A 123 -8.82 -7.42 -23.22
N VAL A 124 -9.15 -7.71 -21.96
CA VAL A 124 -8.76 -6.89 -20.83
C VAL A 124 -8.12 -7.75 -19.74
N GLN A 125 -7.32 -7.12 -18.90
CA GLN A 125 -6.78 -7.69 -17.68
C GLN A 125 -7.34 -6.88 -16.52
N LEU A 126 -8.01 -7.52 -15.56
CA LEU A 126 -8.41 -6.84 -14.33
C LEU A 126 -7.19 -6.15 -13.72
N VAL A 127 -7.31 -4.85 -13.49
CA VAL A 127 -6.32 -4.05 -12.78
C VAL A 127 -6.90 -3.68 -11.43
N ASP A 128 -6.01 -3.74 -10.44
CA ASP A 128 -6.28 -3.77 -9.02
C ASP A 128 -7.49 -2.90 -8.57
N GLU A 129 -8.38 -3.51 -7.78
CA GLU A 129 -9.64 -2.91 -7.28
C GLU A 129 -9.41 -1.88 -6.16
N ARG A 130 -8.15 -1.43 -5.96
CA ARG A 130 -7.69 -0.91 -4.66
C ARG A 130 -7.69 0.62 -4.52
N SER A 131 -7.87 1.40 -5.59
CA SER A 131 -7.83 2.89 -5.56
C SER A 131 -9.13 3.57 -6.03
N LYS A 132 -9.39 4.81 -5.59
CA LYS A 132 -10.53 5.67 -6.00
C LYS A 132 -10.74 5.82 -7.51
N LEU A 133 -9.66 6.14 -8.24
CA LEU A 133 -9.60 6.28 -9.69
C LEU A 133 -8.33 5.60 -10.20
N TYR A 134 -8.26 5.30 -11.50
CA TYR A 134 -6.97 4.98 -12.10
C TYR A 134 -6.25 6.28 -12.47
N SER A 135 -4.93 6.29 -12.32
CA SER A 135 -4.07 7.37 -12.78
C SER A 135 -2.83 6.77 -13.43
N SER A 136 -2.57 7.13 -14.69
CA SER A 136 -1.34 6.74 -15.39
C SER A 136 -0.09 7.34 -14.74
N ALA A 137 -0.21 8.49 -14.06
CA ALA A 137 0.86 9.09 -13.30
C ALA A 137 1.28 8.23 -12.09
N GLY A 138 0.35 7.45 -11.53
CA GLY A 138 0.59 6.57 -10.40
C GLY A 138 0.94 5.12 -10.75
N ASP A 139 0.91 4.75 -12.02
CA ASP A 139 1.18 3.39 -12.49
C ASP A 139 2.65 3.23 -12.87
N ASP A 140 3.41 2.41 -12.13
CA ASP A 140 4.85 2.22 -12.37
C ASP A 140 5.18 1.36 -13.60
N SER A 141 4.18 0.73 -14.23
CA SER A 141 4.31 0.07 -15.52
C SER A 141 4.11 1.02 -16.70
N VAL A 142 3.51 2.19 -16.47
CA VAL A 142 3.28 3.23 -17.48
C VAL A 142 4.26 4.39 -17.31
N ASN A 143 4.49 4.82 -16.08
CA ASN A 143 5.38 5.93 -15.75
C ASN A 143 6.45 5.48 -14.75
N GLU A 144 7.59 5.00 -15.25
CA GLU A 144 8.67 4.48 -14.41
C GLU A 144 9.22 5.50 -13.39
N TYR A 145 9.08 6.81 -13.65
CA TYR A 145 9.57 7.86 -12.75
C TYR A 145 8.84 7.86 -11.40
N ILE A 146 7.58 7.42 -11.33
CA ILE A 146 6.87 7.27 -10.05
C ILE A 146 7.58 6.26 -9.13
N SER A 147 8.26 5.26 -9.72
CA SER A 147 9.04 4.28 -8.97
C SER A 147 10.23 4.93 -8.25
N ASP A 148 10.96 5.85 -8.90
CA ASP A 148 12.04 6.62 -8.25
C ASP A 148 11.51 7.51 -7.12
N LEU A 149 10.38 8.20 -7.35
CA LEU A 149 9.76 9.05 -6.35
C LEU A 149 9.32 8.26 -5.10
N VAL A 150 8.69 7.10 -5.30
CA VAL A 150 8.18 6.30 -4.19
C VAL A 150 9.27 5.44 -3.56
N ARG A 151 9.96 4.60 -4.33
CA ARG A 151 10.95 3.63 -3.82
C ARG A 151 12.29 4.27 -3.50
N GLY A 152 12.70 5.27 -4.28
CA GLY A 152 13.96 5.97 -4.09
C GLY A 152 13.86 7.05 -3.03
N LYS A 153 12.88 7.95 -3.13
CA LYS A 153 12.80 9.14 -2.28
C LYS A 153 11.91 8.95 -1.04
N LEU A 154 10.62 8.68 -1.24
CA LEU A 154 9.67 8.55 -0.13
C LEU A 154 10.05 7.41 0.82
N ALA A 155 10.40 6.24 0.27
CA ALA A 155 10.75 5.10 1.10
C ALA A 155 12.04 5.29 1.89
N THR A 156 13.02 6.03 1.35
CA THR A 156 14.22 6.43 2.10
C THR A 156 13.86 7.32 3.30
N CYS A 157 12.93 8.26 3.12
CA CYS A 157 12.46 9.11 4.22
C CYS A 157 11.71 8.31 5.29
N ILE A 158 10.80 7.43 4.87
CA ILE A 158 10.04 6.57 5.78
C ILE A 158 10.98 5.61 6.53
N LYS A 159 11.97 5.03 5.84
CA LYS A 159 13.01 4.21 6.48
C LYS A 159 13.76 5.00 7.54
N ALA A 160 14.20 6.23 7.25
CA ALA A 160 14.89 7.08 8.22
C ALA A 160 14.04 7.35 9.47
N ILE A 161 12.72 7.52 9.32
CA ILE A 161 11.77 7.66 10.44
C ILE A 161 11.74 6.39 11.31
N PHE A 162 11.65 5.21 10.70
CA PHE A 162 11.67 3.93 11.42
C PHE A 162 13.07 3.56 11.94
N GLU A 163 14.16 4.14 11.43
CA GLU A 163 15.49 3.91 11.98
C GLU A 163 15.81 4.87 13.13
N HIS A 164 15.13 6.02 13.20
CA HIS A 164 15.34 7.03 14.23
C HIS A 164 15.01 6.50 15.63
N GLY A 165 16.05 6.23 16.42
CA GLY A 165 15.93 5.70 17.77
C GLY A 165 15.59 4.22 17.84
N LEU A 166 15.73 3.48 16.73
CA LEU A 166 15.69 2.03 16.74
C LEU A 166 16.81 1.49 17.63
N ARG A 167 16.47 0.62 18.59
CA ARG A 167 17.44 0.04 19.52
C ARG A 167 18.34 -0.91 18.74
N LYS A 168 19.63 -0.58 18.66
CA LYS A 168 20.65 -1.59 18.36
C LYS A 168 20.67 -2.54 19.56
N THR A 169 20.25 -3.78 19.37
CA THR A 169 20.17 -4.82 20.41
C THR A 169 21.51 -4.92 21.15
N PRO A 170 21.57 -4.67 22.47
CA PRO A 170 22.76 -4.94 23.26
C PRO A 170 22.59 -6.30 23.96
N THR A 171 22.80 -7.41 23.27
CA THR A 171 22.94 -8.72 23.95
C THR A 171 23.71 -9.73 23.10
N VAL A 172 24.67 -10.37 23.78
CA VAL A 172 25.61 -11.50 23.51
C VAL A 172 25.51 -12.33 22.20
N LEU A 173 24.35 -12.41 21.52
CA LEU A 173 24.11 -13.24 20.33
C LEU A 173 23.92 -12.46 19.01
N GLY A 174 24.00 -11.12 19.01
CA GLY A 174 24.14 -10.34 17.77
C GLY A 174 22.95 -10.40 16.80
N GLY A 175 21.71 -10.35 17.31
CA GLY A 175 20.51 -10.35 16.47
C GLY A 175 20.38 -9.12 15.56
N ILE A 176 19.93 -9.33 14.33
CA ILE A 176 19.66 -8.29 13.32
C ILE A 176 18.54 -7.38 13.82
N CYS A 177 18.73 -6.07 13.72
CA CYS A 177 17.70 -5.08 14.04
C CYS A 177 17.39 -4.24 12.80
N HIS A 178 16.13 -4.31 12.35
CA HIS A 178 15.67 -3.65 11.13
C HIS A 178 14.20 -3.24 11.27
N PRO A 179 13.77 -2.09 10.70
CA PRO A 179 12.38 -1.65 10.71
C PRO A 179 11.35 -2.72 10.35
N TRP A 180 11.65 -3.55 9.35
CA TRP A 180 10.79 -4.65 8.90
C TRP A 180 10.38 -5.61 10.03
N LEU A 181 11.33 -6.02 10.88
CA LEU A 181 11.05 -6.96 11.97
C LEU A 181 10.12 -6.34 13.02
N PHE A 182 10.28 -5.05 13.29
CA PHE A 182 9.34 -4.31 14.14
C PHE A 182 7.94 -4.28 13.51
N ILE A 183 7.83 -3.98 12.22
CA ILE A 183 6.56 -3.91 11.49
C ILE A 183 5.83 -5.26 11.55
N GLU A 184 6.55 -6.37 11.35
CA GLU A 184 6.00 -7.73 11.47
C GLU A 184 5.43 -8.00 12.86
N GLU A 185 6.21 -7.72 13.92
CA GLU A 185 5.79 -7.96 15.29
C GLU A 185 4.60 -7.07 15.69
N ALA A 186 4.64 -5.78 15.33
CA ALA A 186 3.59 -4.82 15.65
C ALA A 186 2.28 -5.15 14.93
N ALA A 187 2.33 -5.53 13.64
CA ALA A 187 1.12 -5.92 12.91
C ALA A 187 0.48 -7.19 13.47
N LEU A 188 1.29 -8.19 13.84
CA LEU A 188 0.79 -9.40 14.49
C LEU A 188 0.12 -9.06 15.83
N HIS A 189 0.71 -8.14 16.60
CA HIS A 189 0.15 -7.67 17.86
C HIS A 189 -1.18 -6.93 17.68
N ALA A 190 -1.30 -6.10 16.63
CA ALA A 190 -2.49 -5.29 16.38
C ALA A 190 -3.78 -6.12 16.22
N ILE A 191 -3.66 -7.34 15.67
CA ILE A 191 -4.81 -8.25 15.46
C ILE A 191 -4.96 -9.33 16.53
N ASN A 192 -4.12 -9.33 17.57
CA ASN A 192 -3.99 -10.49 18.48
C ASN A 192 -5.26 -10.79 19.29
N LYS A 193 -6.09 -9.78 19.59
CA LYS A 193 -7.37 -9.98 20.30
C LYS A 193 -8.40 -10.74 19.46
N ASP A 194 -8.29 -10.68 18.14
CA ASP A 194 -9.21 -11.28 17.17
C ASP A 194 -8.49 -12.20 16.19
N PHE A 195 -7.31 -12.74 16.55
CA PHE A 195 -6.39 -13.38 15.61
C PHE A 195 -7.05 -14.50 14.81
N ASP A 196 -7.74 -15.43 15.46
CA ASP A 196 -8.42 -16.55 14.79
C ASP A 196 -9.55 -16.08 13.88
N SER A 197 -10.29 -15.04 14.29
CA SER A 197 -11.40 -14.47 13.52
C SER A 197 -10.91 -13.69 12.30
N VAL A 198 -9.84 -12.90 12.46
CA VAL A 198 -9.18 -12.16 11.37
C VAL A 198 -8.49 -13.14 10.42
N TYR A 199 -7.82 -14.16 10.94
CA TYR A 199 -7.14 -15.16 10.14
C TYR A 199 -8.12 -16.00 9.31
N ALA A 200 -9.19 -16.51 9.94
CA ALA A 200 -10.27 -17.19 9.23
C ALA A 200 -10.88 -16.28 8.16
N ARG A 201 -11.12 -15.01 8.47
CA ARG A 201 -11.69 -14.04 7.53
C ARG A 201 -10.77 -13.72 6.35
N LEU A 202 -9.48 -13.49 6.57
CA LEU A 202 -8.52 -13.26 5.48
C LEU A 202 -8.39 -14.47 4.56
N ILE A 203 -8.38 -15.68 5.13
CA ILE A 203 -8.40 -16.92 4.34
C ILE A 203 -9.70 -17.01 3.54
N LEU A 204 -10.85 -16.80 4.18
CA LEU A 204 -12.15 -16.87 3.51
C LEU A 204 -12.27 -15.83 2.39
N CYS A 205 -11.88 -14.58 2.64
CA CYS A 205 -11.81 -13.52 1.63
C CYS A 205 -10.94 -13.95 0.45
N LYS A 206 -9.69 -14.38 0.70
CA LYS A 206 -8.81 -14.82 -0.40
C LYS A 206 -9.37 -16.03 -1.15
N THR A 207 -9.95 -17.00 -0.44
CA THR A 207 -10.32 -18.29 -1.03
C THR A 207 -11.64 -18.25 -1.80
N TYR A 208 -12.62 -17.52 -1.28
CA TYR A 208 -13.95 -17.40 -1.90
C TYR A 208 -14.10 -16.08 -2.64
N ARG A 209 -13.02 -15.31 -2.77
CA ARG A 209 -13.04 -13.94 -3.28
C ARG A 209 -14.14 -13.10 -2.60
N LEU A 210 -14.31 -13.21 -1.27
CA LEU A 210 -15.39 -12.47 -0.56
C LEU A 210 -15.13 -10.95 -0.51
N ASP A 211 -13.96 -10.50 -0.96
CA ASP A 211 -13.72 -9.12 -1.40
C ASP A 211 -14.64 -8.70 -2.56
N GLU A 212 -15.15 -9.65 -3.35
CA GLU A 212 -16.19 -9.46 -4.37
C GLU A 212 -17.60 -9.26 -3.77
N ASP A 213 -17.83 -9.59 -2.49
CA ASP A 213 -19.12 -9.42 -1.78
C ASP A 213 -19.24 -8.05 -1.07
N GLY A 214 -18.37 -7.08 -1.39
CA GLY A 214 -18.47 -5.71 -0.87
C GLY A 214 -18.06 -5.55 0.61
N ARG A 215 -17.37 -6.54 1.20
CA ARG A 215 -16.90 -6.46 2.59
C ARG A 215 -15.56 -5.73 2.67
N ILE A 216 -15.59 -4.53 3.26
CA ILE A 216 -14.41 -3.69 3.47
C ILE A 216 -13.57 -4.25 4.62
N LEU A 217 -12.32 -4.60 4.34
CA LEU A 217 -11.34 -4.97 5.36
C LEU A 217 -10.95 -3.74 6.18
N THR A 218 -10.63 -3.89 7.47
CA THR A 218 -10.09 -2.75 8.24
C THR A 218 -8.63 -2.46 7.85
N PRO A 219 -8.10 -1.26 8.13
CA PRO A 219 -6.68 -0.96 7.91
C PRO A 219 -5.72 -1.98 8.55
N GLU A 220 -6.05 -2.50 9.74
CA GLU A 220 -5.27 -3.53 10.44
C GLU A 220 -5.28 -4.88 9.73
N GLU A 221 -6.43 -5.26 9.16
CA GLU A 221 -6.57 -6.48 8.38
C GLU A 221 -5.78 -6.38 7.07
N LEU A 222 -5.86 -5.21 6.41
CA LEU A 222 -5.06 -4.90 5.23
C LEU A 222 -3.56 -4.93 5.53
N LEU A 223 -3.14 -4.38 6.68
CA LEU A 223 -1.76 -4.43 7.16
C LEU A 223 -1.27 -5.87 7.28
N CYS A 224 -2.06 -6.73 7.93
CA CYS A 224 -1.73 -8.13 8.11
C CYS A 224 -1.71 -8.91 6.79
N ARG A 225 -2.66 -8.63 5.88
CA ARG A 225 -2.69 -9.21 4.54
C ARG A 225 -1.44 -8.83 3.74
N CYS A 226 -1.07 -7.55 3.77
CA CYS A 226 0.11 -7.01 3.11
C CYS A 226 1.40 -7.68 3.60
N ILE A 227 1.62 -7.73 4.92
CA ILE A 227 2.84 -8.32 5.49
C ILE A 227 2.96 -9.81 5.16
N ARG A 228 1.86 -10.56 5.22
CA ARG A 228 1.85 -11.99 4.82
C ARG A 228 2.18 -12.17 3.34
N SER A 229 1.57 -11.38 2.46
CA SER A 229 1.84 -11.39 1.02
C SER A 229 3.31 -11.11 0.71
N ILE A 230 3.85 -10.04 1.31
CA ILE A 230 5.25 -9.64 1.13
C ILE A 230 6.17 -10.73 1.66
N ASN A 231 5.93 -11.25 2.87
CA ASN A 231 6.77 -12.30 3.42
C ASN A 231 6.76 -13.57 2.57
N TYR A 232 5.61 -14.00 2.09
CA TYR A 232 5.54 -15.17 1.20
C TYR A 232 6.39 -14.96 -0.06
N THR A 233 6.10 -13.91 -0.82
CA THR A 233 6.76 -13.64 -2.11
C THR A 233 8.25 -13.31 -1.96
N HIS A 234 8.60 -12.46 -1.00
CA HIS A 234 9.97 -11.94 -0.84
C HIS A 234 10.89 -12.93 -0.13
N ASN A 235 10.39 -13.77 0.78
CA ASN A 235 11.21 -14.84 1.38
C ASN A 235 11.59 -15.89 0.35
N LEU A 236 10.65 -16.27 -0.54
CA LEU A 236 10.92 -17.20 -1.65
C LEU A 236 12.00 -16.66 -2.60
N ALA A 237 12.04 -15.35 -2.78
CA ALA A 237 13.06 -14.67 -3.59
C ALA A 237 14.34 -14.30 -2.81
N HIS A 238 14.46 -14.69 -1.54
CA HIS A 238 15.55 -14.30 -0.63
C HIS A 238 15.83 -12.78 -0.60
N ALA A 239 14.77 -11.98 -0.73
CA ALA A 239 14.91 -10.54 -0.82
C ALA A 239 15.31 -9.91 0.53
N GLN A 240 16.08 -8.83 0.47
CA GLN A 240 16.50 -8.09 1.65
C GLN A 240 15.32 -7.37 2.32
N MET A 241 15.43 -7.10 3.61
CA MET A 241 14.35 -6.46 4.37
C MET A 241 14.03 -5.03 3.89
N ASP A 242 15.01 -4.34 3.32
CA ASP A 242 14.80 -3.04 2.66
C ASP A 242 13.88 -3.15 1.43
N VAL A 243 13.98 -4.24 0.68
CA VAL A 243 13.09 -4.51 -0.46
C VAL A 243 11.67 -4.72 0.05
N LYS A 244 11.51 -5.51 1.12
CA LYS A 244 10.21 -5.72 1.77
C LYS A 244 9.59 -4.41 2.27
N LEU A 245 10.39 -3.54 2.90
CA LEU A 245 9.93 -2.24 3.39
C LEU A 245 9.43 -1.34 2.24
N ARG A 246 10.15 -1.30 1.11
CA ARG A 246 9.71 -0.55 -0.07
C ARG A 246 8.42 -1.12 -0.65
N SER A 247 8.30 -2.44 -0.77
CA SER A 247 7.07 -3.11 -1.21
C SER A 247 5.90 -2.82 -0.29
N PHE A 248 6.11 -2.78 1.02
CA PHE A 248 5.09 -2.39 2.00
C PHE A 248 4.60 -0.96 1.79
N ILE A 249 5.51 -0.02 1.55
CA ILE A 249 5.14 1.36 1.26
C ILE A 249 4.32 1.44 -0.04
N CYS A 250 4.73 0.73 -1.10
CA CYS A 250 3.99 0.67 -2.35
C CYS A 250 2.56 0.13 -2.15
N VAL A 251 2.40 -0.97 -1.42
CA VAL A 251 1.07 -1.55 -1.17
C VAL A 251 0.22 -0.59 -0.32
N GLY A 252 0.80 0.05 0.69
CA GLY A 252 0.09 1.03 1.52
C GLY A 252 -0.38 2.26 0.75
N LEU A 253 0.36 2.68 -0.28
CA LEU A 253 -0.04 3.74 -1.21
C LEU A 253 -1.14 3.28 -2.17
N ASN A 254 -1.02 2.08 -2.74
CA ASN A 254 -2.05 1.50 -3.61
C ASN A 254 -3.40 1.38 -2.89
N GLU A 255 -3.37 0.96 -1.62
CA GLU A 255 -4.56 0.84 -0.77
C GLU A 255 -4.98 2.19 -0.13
N GLN A 256 -4.20 3.26 -0.31
CA GLN A 256 -4.44 4.60 0.25
C GLN A 256 -4.51 4.65 1.79
N VAL A 257 -3.88 3.69 2.47
CA VAL A 257 -3.94 3.52 3.95
C VAL A 257 -2.57 3.62 4.64
N LEU A 258 -1.50 4.01 3.93
CA LEU A 258 -0.15 4.08 4.52
C LEU A 258 -0.08 4.91 5.83
N HIS A 259 -0.85 5.99 5.92
CA HIS A 259 -0.96 6.83 7.11
C HIS A 259 -1.68 6.12 8.27
N LEU A 260 -2.74 5.35 7.98
CA LEU A 260 -3.43 4.51 8.96
C LEU A 260 -2.55 3.35 9.44
N TRP A 261 -1.75 2.75 8.55
CA TRP A 261 -0.78 1.74 8.96
C TRP A 261 0.27 2.31 9.91
N LEU A 262 0.75 3.53 9.68
CA LEU A 262 1.63 4.20 10.64
C LEU A 262 0.94 4.36 12.01
N GLU A 263 -0.32 4.77 12.03
CA GLU A 263 -1.12 4.87 13.27
C GLU A 263 -1.25 3.54 14.00
N THR A 264 -1.62 2.46 13.29
CA THR A 264 -1.72 1.11 13.86
C THR A 264 -0.38 0.68 14.48
N LEU A 265 0.72 0.88 13.77
CA LEU A 265 2.06 0.55 14.25
C LEU A 265 2.44 1.41 15.48
N CYS A 266 2.12 2.70 15.48
CA CYS A 266 2.39 3.64 16.58
C CYS A 266 1.49 3.43 17.80
N SER A 267 0.35 2.76 17.62
CA SER A 267 -0.58 2.41 18.69
C SER A 267 -0.14 1.17 19.49
N CYS A 268 0.80 0.38 18.95
CA CYS A 268 1.35 -0.81 19.60
C CYS A 268 2.41 -0.45 20.67
N THR A 269 2.00 0.29 21.71
CA THR A 269 2.94 0.94 22.65
C THR A 269 3.94 0.00 23.33
N ASP A 270 3.56 -1.23 23.64
CA ASP A 270 4.44 -2.21 24.29
C ASP A 270 5.51 -2.74 23.33
N ILE A 271 5.12 -2.98 22.07
CA ILE A 271 6.06 -3.36 21.01
C ILE A 271 7.03 -2.20 20.74
N ILE A 272 6.54 -0.97 20.63
CA ILE A 272 7.42 0.18 20.39
C ILE A 272 8.42 0.37 21.54
N LYS A 273 8.01 0.22 22.81
CA LYS A 273 8.94 0.33 23.96
C LYS A 273 10.06 -0.70 23.90
N LYS A 274 9.76 -1.92 23.41
CA LYS A 274 10.72 -3.02 23.18
C LYS A 274 11.73 -2.64 22.10
N TRP A 275 11.27 -2.06 20.99
CA TRP A 275 12.11 -1.82 19.80
C TRP A 275 12.80 -0.45 19.77
N TYR A 276 12.24 0.56 20.43
CA TYR A 276 12.67 1.96 20.28
C TYR A 276 13.07 2.67 21.57
N LEU A 277 14.05 3.54 21.44
CA LEU A 277 14.49 4.47 22.47
C LEU A 277 13.46 5.59 22.69
N PRO A 278 13.36 6.18 23.90
CA PRO A 278 12.33 7.17 24.22
C PRO A 278 12.33 8.42 23.32
N TRP A 279 13.46 8.76 22.71
CA TRP A 279 13.63 9.91 21.84
C TRP A 279 13.30 9.62 20.36
N SER A 280 12.93 8.38 20.01
CA SER A 280 12.50 8.02 18.65
C SER A 280 11.22 8.76 18.23
N PHE A 281 10.98 8.83 16.92
CA PHE A 281 9.73 9.40 16.41
C PHE A 281 8.52 8.61 16.91
N LEU A 282 8.61 7.28 16.84
CA LEU A 282 7.54 6.34 17.19
C LEU A 282 7.19 6.34 18.70
N ARG A 283 8.08 6.87 19.56
CA ARG A 283 7.81 7.05 21.00
C ARG A 283 7.48 8.48 21.40
N SER A 284 7.37 9.37 20.42
CA SER A 284 7.04 10.79 20.62
C SER A 284 5.72 11.14 19.94
N PRO A 285 5.02 12.20 20.35
CA PRO A 285 3.83 12.67 19.63
C PRO A 285 4.08 13.05 18.15
N CYS A 286 5.34 13.21 17.71
CA CYS A 286 5.68 13.58 16.34
C CYS A 286 5.21 12.57 15.28
N TRP A 287 4.94 11.31 15.62
CA TRP A 287 4.38 10.36 14.65
C TRP A 287 3.01 10.82 14.13
N VAL A 288 2.27 11.62 14.90
CA VAL A 288 0.98 12.20 14.50
C VAL A 288 1.16 13.22 13.37
N GLN A 289 2.21 14.04 13.43
CA GLN A 289 2.59 14.97 12.37
C GLN A 289 2.99 14.21 11.09
N ILE A 290 3.78 13.15 11.23
CA ILE A 290 4.19 12.29 10.11
C ILE A 290 2.97 11.62 9.48
N LYS A 291 2.01 11.14 10.29
CA LYS A 291 0.74 10.59 9.81
C LYS A 291 -0.01 11.60 8.95
N CYS A 292 -0.16 12.84 9.44
CA CYS A 292 -0.82 13.92 8.71
C CYS A 292 -0.14 14.22 7.37
N ASP A 293 1.20 14.27 7.35
CA ASP A 293 1.97 14.50 6.13
C ASP A 293 1.71 13.37 5.12
N LEU A 294 1.83 12.11 5.55
CA LEU A 294 1.58 10.93 4.69
C LEU A 294 0.13 10.86 4.19
N ARG A 295 -0.84 11.33 4.98
CA ARG A 295 -2.25 11.33 4.60
C ARG A 295 -2.53 12.15 3.35
N VAL A 296 -1.72 13.17 3.02
CA VAL A 296 -1.84 13.90 1.74
C VAL A 296 -1.82 12.96 0.54
N LEU A 297 -1.01 11.90 0.61
CA LEU A 297 -0.86 10.94 -0.47
C LEU A 297 -2.13 10.11 -0.74
N GLN A 298 -3.09 10.06 0.19
CA GLN A 298 -4.36 9.35 -0.01
C GLN A 298 -5.23 9.95 -1.13
N GLN A 299 -4.91 11.18 -1.56
CA GLN A 299 -5.60 11.85 -2.67
C GLN A 299 -5.16 11.29 -4.02
N PHE A 300 -3.99 10.67 -4.11
CA PHE A 300 -3.45 10.15 -5.36
C PHE A 300 -3.73 8.65 -5.50
N SER A 301 -3.88 8.22 -6.74
CA SER A 301 -4.18 6.84 -7.07
C SER A 301 -2.92 6.18 -7.60
N PHE A 302 -2.44 5.17 -6.88
CA PHE A 302 -1.21 4.46 -7.19
C PHE A 302 -1.52 3.05 -7.71
N THR A 303 -0.73 2.61 -8.69
CA THR A 303 -0.72 1.24 -9.21
C THR A 303 0.74 0.77 -9.24
N LEU A 304 1.30 0.52 -8.06
CA LEU A 304 2.72 0.17 -7.88
C LEU A 304 2.89 -1.34 -7.73
N GLN A 305 3.77 -1.94 -8.53
CA GLN A 305 3.99 -3.39 -8.48
C GLN A 305 4.67 -3.82 -7.17
N GLN A 306 4.00 -4.59 -6.31
CA GLN A 306 4.59 -5.11 -5.06
C GLN A 306 5.93 -5.83 -5.30
N ASN A 307 6.01 -6.62 -6.38
CA ASN A 307 7.14 -7.50 -6.66
C ASN A 307 8.18 -6.86 -7.61
N PHE A 308 8.11 -5.55 -7.86
CA PHE A 308 8.94 -4.84 -8.85
C PHE A 308 10.45 -5.11 -8.69
N GLU A 309 10.94 -5.15 -7.45
CA GLU A 309 12.37 -5.33 -7.15
C GLU A 309 12.80 -6.80 -7.03
N LEU A 310 11.87 -7.74 -7.16
CA LEU A 310 12.19 -9.18 -7.14
C LEU A 310 12.78 -9.61 -8.50
N PRO A 311 13.57 -10.71 -8.54
CA PRO A 311 14.00 -11.28 -9.81
C PRO A 311 12.79 -11.71 -10.67
N ILE A 312 12.91 -11.60 -11.98
CA ILE A 312 11.79 -11.82 -12.95
C ILE A 312 11.07 -13.16 -12.71
N ALA A 313 11.81 -14.23 -12.42
CA ALA A 313 11.27 -15.56 -12.14
C ALA A 313 10.28 -15.58 -10.96
N TYR A 314 10.40 -14.64 -10.01
CA TYR A 314 9.55 -14.53 -8.83
C TYR A 314 8.44 -13.48 -8.98
N ARG A 315 8.47 -12.64 -10.02
CA ARG A 315 7.42 -11.63 -10.27
C ARG A 315 6.11 -12.24 -10.75
N GLN A 316 6.17 -13.41 -11.37
CA GLN A 316 5.01 -14.13 -11.94
C GLN A 316 4.37 -15.13 -10.95
N LEU A 317 4.92 -15.26 -9.73
CA LEU A 317 4.45 -16.22 -8.73
C LEU A 317 3.13 -15.82 -8.04
N ASP A 318 2.64 -14.60 -8.25
CA ASP A 318 1.31 -14.20 -7.75
C ASP A 318 0.22 -15.18 -8.22
N VAL A 319 0.34 -15.70 -9.45
CA VAL A 319 -0.61 -16.67 -10.05
C VAL A 319 -0.51 -18.08 -9.45
N LEU A 320 0.65 -18.47 -8.91
CA LEU A 320 0.88 -19.81 -8.34
C LEU A 320 0.57 -19.89 -6.83
N SER A 321 0.48 -18.73 -6.15
CA SER A 321 -0.06 -18.67 -4.78
C SER A 321 -1.51 -19.15 -4.73
N ASP A 322 -2.28 -18.84 -5.78
CA ASP A 322 -3.70 -19.19 -5.91
C ASP A 322 -3.90 -20.71 -6.01
N VAL A 323 -3.00 -21.42 -6.69
CA VAL A 323 -3.05 -22.88 -6.85
C VAL A 323 -2.53 -23.60 -5.60
N ARG A 324 -1.47 -23.10 -4.96
CA ARG A 324 -0.86 -23.75 -3.80
C ARG A 324 -1.74 -23.69 -2.55
N ASP A 325 -2.36 -22.54 -2.27
CA ASP A 325 -3.29 -22.38 -1.15
C ASP A 325 -4.55 -23.23 -1.36
N MET A 326 -5.00 -23.39 -2.62
CA MET A 326 -6.09 -24.30 -2.99
C MET A 326 -5.73 -25.77 -2.73
N LEU A 327 -4.50 -26.19 -3.04
CA LEU A 327 -4.03 -27.57 -2.82
C LEU A 327 -3.85 -27.91 -1.32
N ILE A 328 -3.44 -26.93 -0.51
CA ILE A 328 -3.35 -27.08 0.95
C ILE A 328 -4.77 -27.21 1.56
N LYS A 329 -5.75 -26.46 1.05
CA LYS A 329 -7.15 -26.51 1.52
C LYS A 329 -7.87 -27.83 1.25
N HIS A 330 -7.46 -28.58 0.22
CA HIS A 330 -8.08 -29.86 -0.13
C HIS A 330 -7.35 -31.09 0.43
N HIS A 331 -6.39 -30.93 1.35
CA HIS A 331 -5.58 -32.04 1.89
C HIS A 331 -4.93 -32.92 0.81
N LEU A 332 -4.67 -32.37 -0.39
CA LEU A 332 -4.10 -33.16 -1.48
C LEU A 332 -2.60 -33.39 -1.33
N PHE A 333 -1.92 -32.67 -0.41
CA PHE A 333 -0.54 -32.95 0.01
C PHE A 333 -0.33 -32.56 1.48
N SER A 334 -0.19 -33.56 2.36
CA SER A 334 0.46 -33.39 3.66
C SER A 334 1.97 -33.57 3.45
N TRP A 335 2.77 -32.54 3.73
CA TRP A 335 4.21 -32.73 3.88
C TRP A 335 4.53 -32.74 5.38
N ASP A 336 4.49 -33.94 5.96
CA ASP A 336 5.46 -34.30 6.99
C ASP A 336 6.77 -34.58 6.24
N LEU A 337 7.71 -33.63 6.31
CA LEU A 337 9.15 -33.84 6.10
C LEU A 337 9.95 -32.74 6.81
#